data_AF-A0A7C1UIA1-F1
#
_entry.id   AF-A0A7C1UIA1-F1
#
_cell.length_a   1.000
_cell.length_b   1.000
_cell.length_c   1.000
_cell.angle_alpha   90.00
_cell.angle_beta   90.00
_cell.angle_gamma   90.00
#
_symmetry.space_group_name_H-M   'P 1'
#
loop_
_entity.id
_entity.type
_entity.pdbx_description
1 polymer ?
#
loop_
_entity_poly.entity_id
_entity_poly.type
_entity_poly.pdbx_seq_one_letter_code
_entity_poly.pdbx_strand_id
1 'polypeptide(L)'
;MTDRHAVIWTRAPKGVPVKMGSLVATGTESRFTYSQEFLDSNYPAGLSLLASPGLYKSEPFVHRNTEIQPLPPRLMAKIPPQRANNIQRRVYAALLAKRPNPPAPGFDTDWELLMLAGHNGIGHLDVFRDDIEASKWYEAGISRLSFDGQRSQLWSLLKQDLNLGPDEADANLAALIGPTPSVGGMIPKLLVATPNTDDWDGRIAASGTQAIKGTPYIDVVMKIEPPDYTGIVELESLCLQWHASVGFSVPRFRTTEVDGLPVLAVARFDRDKNGIPIPLESFYSVMATGAADITGATDTDMERVGGMLAALPQVINIDLKAAQVDVYRRFCAAILTGNGDLHLENLSFLGGPDNAQVAPVYDP
;
A
#
# COMPACT_ATOMS: atom_id res chain seq x y z
N MET A 1 23.77 10.28 10.75
CA MET A 1 22.72 9.23 10.70
C MET A 1 23.42 7.89 10.75
N THR A 2 22.97 6.97 11.59
CA THR A 2 23.53 5.60 11.65
C THR A 2 23.05 4.83 10.43
N ASP A 3 23.94 4.06 9.81
CA ASP A 3 23.57 3.18 8.71
C ASP A 3 22.50 2.18 9.18
N ARG A 4 21.48 2.02 8.34
CA ARG A 4 20.35 1.13 8.59
C ARG A 4 20.41 -0.05 7.63
N HIS A 5 20.07 -1.23 8.15
CA HIS A 5 20.00 -2.46 7.37
C HIS A 5 18.59 -3.05 7.47
N ALA A 6 18.07 -3.51 6.33
CA ALA A 6 16.83 -4.26 6.24
C ALA A 6 16.97 -5.37 5.20
N VAL A 7 16.06 -6.33 5.24
CA VAL A 7 15.88 -7.33 4.19
C VAL A 7 14.50 -7.17 3.59
N ILE A 8 14.41 -7.41 2.29
CA ILE A 8 13.14 -7.36 1.55
C ILE A 8 12.82 -8.77 1.11
N TRP A 9 11.60 -9.19 1.41
CA TRP A 9 11.05 -10.49 1.09
C TRP A 9 9.79 -10.31 0.24
N THR A 10 9.40 -11.37 -0.44
CA THR A 10 8.12 -11.43 -1.14
C THR A 10 7.60 -12.85 -1.16
N ARG A 11 6.28 -12.98 -1.28
CA ARG A 11 5.57 -14.25 -1.53
C ARG A 11 4.88 -14.28 -2.88
N ALA A 12 5.11 -13.28 -3.74
CA ALA A 12 4.50 -13.26 -5.08
C ALA A 12 4.92 -14.42 -6.00
N PRO A 13 6.15 -14.99 -5.87
CA PRO A 13 6.50 -16.22 -6.59
C PRO A 13 5.69 -17.41 -6.09
N LYS A 14 4.53 -17.65 -6.71
CA LYS A 14 3.65 -18.81 -6.45
C LYS A 14 3.18 -18.95 -4.98
N GLY A 15 3.18 -17.88 -4.20
CA GLY A 15 2.79 -17.91 -2.78
C GLY A 15 3.90 -18.39 -1.83
N VAL A 16 5.10 -18.68 -2.35
CA VAL A 16 6.24 -19.14 -1.54
C VAL A 16 7.06 -17.93 -1.09
N PRO A 17 7.25 -17.72 0.22
CA PRO A 17 8.12 -16.66 0.71
C PRO A 17 9.57 -16.87 0.26
N VAL A 18 10.19 -15.82 -0.27
CA VAL A 18 11.59 -15.80 -0.69
C VAL A 18 12.21 -14.46 -0.32
N LYS A 19 13.47 -14.50 0.11
CA LYS A 19 14.28 -13.29 0.31
C LYS A 19 14.60 -12.68 -1.05
N MET A 20 14.03 -11.52 -1.34
CA MET A 20 14.33 -10.77 -2.56
C MET A 20 15.74 -10.18 -2.52
N GLY A 21 16.13 -9.59 -1.39
CA GLY A 21 17.44 -8.94 -1.29
C GLY A 21 17.65 -8.23 0.04
N SER A 22 18.76 -7.49 0.11
CA SER A 22 19.15 -6.69 1.28
C SER A 22 19.20 -5.21 0.91
N LEU A 23 18.82 -4.37 1.86
CA LEU A 23 18.84 -2.91 1.79
C LEU A 23 19.82 -2.37 2.83
N VAL A 24 20.71 -1.49 2.38
CA VAL A 24 21.50 -0.62 3.26
C VAL A 24 21.09 0.82 2.98
N ALA A 25 20.66 1.55 4.01
CA ALA A 25 20.29 2.96 3.91
C ALA A 25 21.20 3.80 4.81
N THR A 26 21.83 4.80 4.20
CA THR A 26 22.71 5.78 4.87
C THR A 26 22.04 7.16 4.84
N GLY A 27 22.72 8.16 5.40
CA GLY A 27 22.25 9.55 5.31
C GLY A 27 22.22 10.13 3.89
N THR A 28 22.90 9.51 2.91
CA THR A 28 23.03 10.07 1.55
C THR A 28 22.50 9.16 0.45
N GLU A 29 22.38 7.86 0.70
CA GLU A 29 21.93 6.91 -0.31
C GLU A 29 21.36 5.63 0.29
N SER A 30 20.53 4.96 -0.49
CA SER A 30 20.06 3.61 -0.25
C SER A 30 20.54 2.68 -1.34
N ARG A 31 21.10 1.54 -0.95
CA ARG A 31 21.59 0.49 -1.84
C ARG A 31 20.79 -0.78 -1.61
N PHE A 32 20.14 -1.26 -2.66
CA PHE A 32 19.42 -2.53 -2.66
C PHE A 32 20.12 -3.54 -3.57
N THR A 33 20.38 -4.73 -3.05
CA THR A 33 21.02 -5.81 -3.81
C THR A 33 20.16 -7.06 -3.76
N TYR A 34 19.86 -7.62 -4.93
CA TYR A 34 19.14 -8.89 -5.04
C TYR A 34 19.93 -10.05 -4.44
N SER A 35 19.24 -10.99 -3.80
CA SER A 35 19.85 -12.25 -3.38
C SER A 35 20.08 -13.15 -4.60
N GLN A 36 21.13 -13.97 -4.57
CA GLN A 36 21.39 -14.92 -5.66
C GLN A 36 20.22 -15.91 -5.82
N GLU A 37 19.67 -16.40 -4.70
CA GLU A 37 18.51 -17.29 -4.71
C GLU A 37 17.30 -16.67 -5.42
N PHE A 38 17.05 -15.37 -5.23
CA PHE A 38 15.97 -14.69 -5.91
C PHE A 38 16.22 -14.56 -7.41
N LEU A 39 17.44 -14.22 -7.82
CA LEU A 39 17.82 -14.17 -9.23
C LEU A 39 17.65 -15.53 -9.90
N ASP A 40 18.05 -16.61 -9.22
CA ASP A 40 17.93 -17.99 -9.71
C ASP A 40 16.47 -18.44 -9.84
N SER A 41 15.55 -17.84 -9.07
CA SER A 41 14.10 -18.10 -9.20
C SER A 41 13.51 -17.62 -10.54
N ASN A 42 14.22 -16.74 -11.27
CA ASN A 42 13.77 -16.10 -12.50
C ASN A 42 12.40 -15.40 -12.39
N TYR A 43 12.02 -14.96 -11.18
CA TYR A 43 10.82 -14.16 -11.00
C TYR A 43 11.09 -12.72 -11.49
N PRO A 44 10.28 -12.17 -12.42
CA PRO A 44 10.63 -10.93 -13.12
C PRO A 44 10.35 -9.67 -12.30
N ALA A 45 9.41 -9.72 -11.35
CA ALA A 45 9.10 -8.57 -10.51
C ALA A 45 10.12 -8.44 -9.37
N GLY A 46 10.49 -7.19 -9.09
CA GLY A 46 11.52 -6.84 -8.12
C GLY A 46 11.10 -5.69 -7.21
N LEU A 47 12.09 -4.93 -6.74
CA LEU A 47 11.85 -3.76 -5.89
C LEU A 47 10.89 -2.76 -6.57
N SER A 48 11.17 -2.37 -7.80
CA SER A 48 10.34 -1.47 -8.60
C SER A 48 10.32 -1.95 -10.06
N LEU A 49 9.35 -1.49 -10.85
CA LEU A 49 9.38 -1.67 -12.30
C LEU A 49 10.69 -1.16 -12.93
N LEU A 50 11.24 -0.05 -12.41
CA LEU A 50 12.51 0.52 -12.88
C LEU A 50 13.74 -0.04 -12.15
N ALA A 51 13.53 -0.90 -11.15
CA ALA A 51 14.60 -1.52 -10.38
C ALA A 51 14.42 -3.05 -10.36
N SER A 52 14.08 -3.66 -11.48
CA SER A 52 13.78 -5.10 -11.59
C SER A 52 15.06 -5.97 -11.61
N PRO A 53 14.97 -7.27 -11.26
CA PRO A 53 16.11 -8.19 -11.35
C PRO A 53 16.66 -8.33 -12.77
N GLY A 54 15.83 -8.21 -13.80
CA GLY A 54 16.29 -8.26 -15.20
C GLY A 54 17.21 -7.09 -15.57
N LEU A 55 16.99 -5.92 -14.97
CA LEU A 55 17.79 -4.71 -15.21
C LEU A 55 19.07 -4.71 -14.38
N TYR A 56 18.99 -5.05 -13.09
CA TYR A 56 20.10 -4.90 -12.14
C TYR A 56 20.91 -6.17 -11.92
N LYS A 57 20.31 -7.36 -12.06
CA LYS A 57 20.98 -8.65 -11.80
C LYS A 57 21.67 -8.62 -10.43
N SER A 58 22.99 -8.84 -10.39
CA SER A 58 23.81 -8.78 -9.18
C SER A 58 24.29 -7.36 -8.81
N GLU A 59 24.10 -6.38 -9.69
CA GLU A 59 24.47 -4.99 -9.42
C GLU A 59 23.49 -4.35 -8.45
N PRO A 60 23.95 -3.51 -7.50
CA PRO A 60 23.06 -2.83 -6.59
C PRO A 60 22.24 -1.75 -7.31
N PHE A 61 20.95 -1.68 -7.02
CA PHE A 61 20.15 -0.49 -7.25
C PHE A 61 20.55 0.58 -6.23
N VAL A 62 20.96 1.75 -6.70
CA VAL A 62 21.38 2.88 -5.85
C VAL A 62 20.40 4.03 -6.01
N HIS A 63 19.77 4.42 -4.91
CA HIS A 63 18.94 5.61 -4.81
C HIS A 63 19.64 6.67 -3.98
N ARG A 64 19.65 7.91 -4.46
CA ARG A 64 20.20 9.04 -3.71
C ARG A 64 19.14 9.56 -2.72
N ASN A 65 19.47 9.54 -1.45
CA ASN A 65 18.55 10.00 -0.41
C ASN A 65 18.54 11.53 -0.34
N THR A 66 17.36 12.09 -0.15
CA THR A 66 17.12 13.51 0.11
C THR A 66 16.31 13.67 1.39
N GLU A 67 16.14 14.90 1.86
CA GLU A 67 15.28 15.17 3.03
C GLU A 67 13.82 14.77 2.76
N ILE A 68 13.34 14.97 1.52
CA ILE A 68 11.97 14.67 1.10
C ILE A 68 11.81 13.19 0.79
N GLN A 69 12.82 12.58 0.17
CA GLN A 69 12.85 11.17 -0.21
C GLN A 69 14.07 10.48 0.43
N PRO A 70 13.98 10.11 1.72
CA PRO A 70 15.11 9.53 2.44
C PRO A 70 15.28 8.03 2.17
N LEU A 71 14.40 7.42 1.37
CA LEU A 71 14.40 6.02 0.94
C LEU A 71 13.89 5.94 -0.51
N PRO A 72 14.12 4.83 -1.22
CA PRO A 72 13.51 4.59 -2.52
C PRO A 72 11.99 4.82 -2.47
N PRO A 73 11.39 5.51 -3.46
CA PRO A 73 9.96 5.89 -3.44
C PRO A 73 9.03 4.71 -3.16
N ARG A 74 9.38 3.54 -3.70
CA ARG A 74 8.67 2.29 -3.47
C ARG A 74 8.56 1.91 -1.99
N LEU A 75 9.63 2.10 -1.23
CA LEU A 75 9.68 1.77 0.19
C LEU A 75 9.00 2.85 1.02
N MET A 76 9.10 4.11 0.60
CA MET A 76 8.35 5.20 1.23
C MET A 76 6.83 4.97 1.17
N ALA A 77 6.32 4.41 0.07
CA ALA A 77 4.90 4.07 -0.07
C ALA A 77 4.41 2.99 0.94
N LYS A 78 5.31 2.35 1.68
CA LYS A 78 4.98 1.39 2.75
C LYS A 78 4.90 2.06 4.14
N ILE A 79 5.35 3.30 4.25
CA ILE A 79 5.39 4.04 5.49
C ILE A 79 4.10 4.85 5.61
N PRO A 80 3.37 4.76 6.74
CA PRO A 80 2.24 5.65 6.99
C PRO A 80 2.63 7.13 6.77
N PRO A 81 1.94 7.85 5.87
CA PRO A 81 2.34 9.20 5.49
C PRO A 81 2.30 10.15 6.70
N GLN A 82 3.19 11.14 6.68
CA GLN A 82 3.29 12.19 7.70
C GLN A 82 2.11 13.17 7.64
N ARG A 83 0.89 12.67 7.93
CA ARG A 83 -0.33 13.46 8.01
C ARG A 83 -0.95 13.31 9.39
N ALA A 84 -1.35 14.44 9.97
CA ALA A 84 -1.89 14.52 11.33
C ALA A 84 -3.17 13.66 11.51
N ASN A 85 -3.96 13.49 10.44
CA ASN A 85 -5.17 12.68 10.44
C ASN A 85 -4.93 11.18 10.10
N ASN A 86 -3.69 10.75 9.83
CA ASN A 86 -3.42 9.36 9.52
C ASN A 86 -3.42 8.50 10.81
N ILE A 87 -4.52 7.78 11.03
CA ILE A 87 -4.72 6.89 12.19
C ILE A 87 -3.54 5.94 12.38
N GLN A 88 -3.11 5.24 11.33
CA GLN A 88 -2.05 4.24 11.42
C GLN A 88 -0.74 4.86 11.90
N ARG A 89 -0.37 6.03 11.36
CA ARG A 89 0.83 6.74 11.79
C ARG A 89 0.74 7.16 13.25
N ARG A 90 -0.37 7.77 13.68
CA ARG A 90 -0.56 8.19 15.07
C ARG A 90 -0.45 7.02 16.03
N VAL A 91 -1.20 5.96 15.75
CA VAL A 91 -1.25 4.73 16.54
C VAL A 91 0.13 4.08 16.65
N TYR A 92 0.86 3.96 15.54
CA TYR A 92 2.20 3.36 15.54
C TYR A 92 3.26 4.27 16.16
N ALA A 93 3.22 5.58 15.93
CA ALA A 93 4.10 6.53 16.60
C ALA A 93 3.91 6.50 18.12
N ALA A 94 2.65 6.42 18.60
CA ALA A 94 2.34 6.28 20.03
C ALA A 94 2.87 4.96 20.62
N LEU A 95 2.82 3.85 19.86
CA LEU A 95 3.46 2.60 20.28
C LEU A 95 4.99 2.73 20.38
N LEU A 96 5.61 3.36 19.38
CA LEU A 96 7.06 3.57 19.35
C LEU A 96 7.53 4.47 20.51
N ALA A 97 6.75 5.50 20.84
CA ALA A 97 7.03 6.42 21.95
C ALA A 97 7.04 5.75 23.33
N LYS A 98 6.34 4.62 23.49
CA LYS A 98 6.30 3.84 24.74
C LYS A 98 7.50 2.89 24.94
N ARG A 99 8.35 2.72 23.92
CA ARG A 99 9.54 1.86 24.03
C ARG A 99 10.56 2.48 24.99
N PRO A 100 11.41 1.69 25.65
CA PRO A 100 12.46 2.21 26.55
C PRO A 100 13.38 3.24 25.87
N ASN A 101 13.67 3.03 24.58
CA ASN A 101 14.44 3.94 23.74
C ASN A 101 13.60 4.27 22.49
N PRO A 102 12.75 5.31 22.53
CA PRO A 102 11.94 5.69 21.38
C PRO A 102 12.83 6.25 20.26
N PRO A 103 12.46 6.06 18.98
CA PRO A 103 13.20 6.64 17.86
C PRO A 103 13.13 8.16 17.88
N ALA A 104 14.17 8.82 17.36
CA ALA A 104 14.13 10.26 17.15
C ALA A 104 13.08 10.63 16.08
N PRO A 105 12.49 11.83 16.15
CA PRO A 105 11.61 12.33 15.09
C PRO A 105 12.28 12.36 13.71
N GLY A 106 11.48 12.26 12.65
CA GLY A 106 11.96 12.22 11.27
C GLY A 106 12.31 10.82 10.81
N PHE A 107 13.45 10.66 10.13
CA PHE A 107 13.85 9.40 9.49
C PHE A 107 13.89 8.19 10.43
N ASP A 108 14.38 8.36 11.66
CA ASP A 108 14.45 7.24 12.61
C ASP A 108 13.06 6.71 12.98
N THR A 109 12.08 7.59 13.09
CA THR A 109 10.67 7.20 13.28
C THR A 109 10.14 6.51 12.04
N ASP A 110 10.38 7.05 10.84
CA ASP A 110 9.92 6.46 9.57
C ASP A 110 10.54 5.08 9.31
N TRP A 111 11.81 4.90 9.66
CA TRP A 111 12.48 3.60 9.61
C TRP A 111 11.81 2.59 10.53
N GLU A 112 11.54 2.97 11.78
CA GLU A 112 10.87 2.10 12.75
C GLU A 112 9.42 1.78 12.36
N LEU A 113 8.72 2.72 11.74
CA LEU A 113 7.39 2.50 11.15
C LEU A 113 7.46 1.52 9.97
N LEU A 114 8.47 1.62 9.11
CA LEU A 114 8.68 0.67 8.01
C LEU A 114 8.93 -0.74 8.54
N MET A 115 9.76 -0.91 9.58
CA MET A 115 10.00 -2.22 10.19
C MET A 115 8.75 -2.77 10.89
N LEU A 116 7.87 -1.90 11.39
CA LEU A 116 6.65 -2.31 12.07
C LEU A 116 5.54 -2.68 11.09
N ALA A 117 5.32 -1.92 10.03
CA ALA A 117 4.14 -2.03 9.16
C ALA A 117 4.47 -2.28 7.68
N GLY A 118 5.73 -2.51 7.34
CA GLY A 118 6.22 -2.68 5.97
C GLY A 118 5.90 -4.04 5.33
N HIS A 119 5.15 -4.91 6.01
CA HIS A 119 4.84 -6.26 5.56
C HIS A 119 3.32 -6.50 5.40
N ASN A 120 2.94 -7.31 4.41
CA ASN A 120 1.59 -7.63 3.93
C ASN A 120 0.81 -6.43 3.34
N GLY A 121 1.49 -5.33 3.03
CA GLY A 121 0.88 -4.11 2.49
C GLY A 121 0.58 -4.15 1.00
N ILE A 122 0.30 -2.96 0.44
CA ILE A 122 -0.01 -2.77 -0.99
C ILE A 122 1.13 -3.28 -1.89
N GLY A 123 0.78 -4.04 -2.92
CA GLY A 123 1.70 -4.81 -3.74
C GLY A 123 2.25 -6.04 -3.02
N HIS A 124 3.52 -6.32 -3.28
CA HIS A 124 4.12 -7.63 -2.99
C HIS A 124 5.38 -7.62 -2.13
N LEU A 125 5.88 -6.44 -1.79
CA LEU A 125 7.09 -6.29 -0.97
C LEU A 125 6.73 -6.33 0.51
N ASP A 126 7.51 -7.11 1.25
CA ASP A 126 7.53 -7.16 2.70
C ASP A 126 8.93 -6.78 3.20
N VAL A 127 9.02 -5.84 4.15
CA VAL A 127 10.28 -5.32 4.66
C VAL A 127 10.46 -5.73 6.13
N PHE A 128 11.64 -6.26 6.46
CA PHE A 128 11.99 -6.74 7.80
C PHE A 128 13.38 -6.25 8.21
N ARG A 129 13.71 -6.27 9.51
CA ARG A 129 15.06 -5.92 9.97
C ARG A 129 16.11 -6.92 9.50
N ASP A 130 15.74 -8.19 9.57
CA ASP A 130 16.60 -9.32 9.26
C ASP A 130 15.78 -10.55 8.83
N ASP A 131 16.50 -11.58 8.38
CA ASP A 131 15.90 -12.82 7.89
C ASP A 131 15.23 -13.64 9.00
N ILE A 132 15.61 -13.43 10.27
CA ILE A 132 15.03 -14.14 11.40
C ILE A 132 13.61 -13.62 11.65
N GLU A 133 13.42 -12.29 11.63
CA GLU A 133 12.09 -11.67 11.71
C GLU A 133 11.20 -12.07 10.53
N ALA A 134 11.74 -12.05 9.31
CA ALA A 134 11.01 -12.46 8.12
C ALA A 134 10.52 -13.93 8.21
N SER A 135 11.42 -14.84 8.59
CA SER A 135 11.10 -16.26 8.74
C SER A 135 10.02 -16.48 9.80
N LYS A 136 10.16 -15.86 10.98
CA LYS A 136 9.14 -15.93 12.04
C LYS A 136 7.78 -15.38 11.61
N TRP A 137 7.77 -14.33 10.78
CA TRP A 137 6.53 -13.76 10.25
C TRP A 137 5.80 -14.75 9.34
N TYR A 138 6.52 -15.37 8.39
CA TYR A 138 5.91 -16.33 7.48
C TYR A 138 5.57 -17.68 8.13
N GLU A 139 6.38 -18.16 9.07
CA GLU A 139 6.12 -19.40 9.83
C GLU A 139 4.88 -19.32 10.72
N ALA A 140 4.65 -18.16 11.33
CA ALA A 140 3.47 -17.96 12.17
C ALA A 140 2.14 -18.02 11.38
N GLY A 141 2.22 -17.90 10.05
CA GLY A 141 1.08 -17.78 9.18
C GLY A 141 0.32 -16.46 9.37
N ILE A 142 -0.49 -16.10 8.38
CA ILE A 142 -1.29 -14.86 8.41
C ILE A 142 -2.53 -14.99 9.34
N SER A 143 -2.65 -16.10 10.07
CA SER A 143 -3.77 -16.39 10.97
C SER A 143 -3.73 -15.59 12.28
N ARG A 144 -3.17 -14.38 12.26
CA ARG A 144 -3.09 -13.50 13.42
C ARG A 144 -4.28 -12.56 13.39
N LEU A 145 -5.19 -12.73 14.36
CA LEU A 145 -6.37 -11.89 14.65
C LEU A 145 -7.60 -12.22 13.79
N SER A 146 -8.39 -13.18 14.29
CA SER A 146 -9.84 -13.14 14.09
C SER A 146 -10.41 -12.21 15.16
N PHE A 147 -11.10 -11.15 14.74
CA PHE A 147 -11.82 -10.26 15.65
C PHE A 147 -13.20 -10.83 16.05
N ASP A 148 -13.46 -12.12 15.80
CA ASP A 148 -14.69 -12.80 16.21
C ASP A 148 -14.91 -12.61 17.72
N GLY A 149 -15.88 -11.77 18.07
CA GLY A 149 -16.25 -11.44 19.46
C GLY A 149 -15.72 -10.10 20.00
N GLN A 150 -14.81 -9.41 19.30
CA GLN A 150 -14.28 -8.08 19.70
C GLN A 150 -14.70 -6.95 18.75
N ARG A 151 -15.57 -7.24 17.79
CA ARG A 151 -16.07 -6.29 16.78
C ARG A 151 -16.49 -4.96 17.39
N SER A 152 -17.43 -4.94 18.34
CA SER A 152 -17.94 -3.69 18.92
C SER A 152 -16.85 -2.91 19.69
N GLN A 153 -15.89 -3.61 20.30
CA GLN A 153 -14.77 -2.96 20.96
C GLN A 153 -13.85 -2.28 19.93
N LEU A 154 -13.51 -2.97 18.84
CA LEU A 154 -12.68 -2.41 17.76
C LEU A 154 -13.34 -1.18 17.13
N TRP A 155 -14.62 -1.27 16.78
CA TRP A 155 -15.35 -0.15 16.18
C TRP A 155 -15.52 1.01 17.16
N SER A 156 -15.73 0.74 18.45
CA SER A 156 -15.74 1.78 19.48
C SER A 156 -14.38 2.49 19.60
N LEU A 157 -13.27 1.76 19.58
CA LEU A 157 -11.93 2.33 19.64
C LEU A 157 -11.59 3.13 18.37
N LEU A 158 -11.99 2.63 17.19
CA LEU A 158 -11.86 3.38 15.94
C LEU A 158 -12.67 4.67 15.96
N LYS A 159 -13.92 4.61 16.43
CA LYS A 159 -14.78 5.78 16.58
C LYS A 159 -14.17 6.79 17.54
N GLN A 160 -13.62 6.32 18.67
CA GLN A 160 -12.93 7.19 19.61
C GLN A 160 -11.73 7.86 18.95
N ASP A 161 -10.83 7.10 18.32
CA ASP A 161 -9.63 7.62 17.66
C ASP A 161 -9.93 8.59 16.51
N LEU A 162 -11.03 8.37 15.78
CA LEU A 162 -11.52 9.30 14.76
C LEU A 162 -12.00 10.64 15.33
N ASN A 163 -12.48 10.63 16.58
CA ASN A 163 -12.90 11.84 17.31
C ASN A 163 -11.77 12.45 18.15
N LEU A 164 -10.64 11.74 18.31
CA LEU A 164 -9.46 12.28 18.97
C LEU A 164 -8.81 13.35 18.07
N GLY A 165 -8.23 14.35 18.73
CA GLY A 165 -7.39 15.32 18.03
C GLY A 165 -6.16 14.66 17.39
N PRO A 166 -5.52 15.32 16.42
CA PRO A 166 -4.35 14.77 15.71
C PRO A 166 -3.16 14.40 16.60
N ASP A 167 -3.10 14.92 17.84
CA ASP A 167 -2.03 14.65 18.81
C ASP A 167 -2.36 13.54 19.81
N GLU A 168 -3.56 12.95 19.70
CA GLU A 168 -4.04 11.91 20.59
C GLU A 168 -4.24 10.59 19.81
N ALA A 169 -3.81 9.48 20.39
CA ALA A 169 -3.95 8.15 19.80
C ALA A 169 -4.44 7.16 20.85
N ASP A 170 -5.40 6.32 20.47
CA ASP A 170 -5.81 5.23 21.35
C ASP A 170 -4.79 4.08 21.29
N ALA A 171 -3.99 3.95 22.34
CA ALA A 171 -2.98 2.90 22.41
C ALA A 171 -3.56 1.47 22.43
N ASN A 172 -4.83 1.30 22.81
CA ASN A 172 -5.51 0.00 22.78
C ASN A 172 -5.87 -0.39 21.34
N LEU A 173 -6.12 0.59 20.47
CA LEU A 173 -6.36 0.36 19.06
C LEU A 173 -5.15 -0.28 18.39
N ALA A 174 -3.95 0.16 18.77
CA ALA A 174 -2.68 -0.36 18.27
C ALA A 174 -2.48 -1.85 18.60
N ALA A 175 -2.81 -2.23 19.83
CA ALA A 175 -2.72 -3.61 20.31
C ALA A 175 -3.74 -4.52 19.60
N LEU A 176 -4.88 -3.95 19.19
CA LEU A 176 -5.98 -4.67 18.55
C LEU A 176 -5.77 -4.81 17.05
N ILE A 177 -5.45 -3.72 16.35
CA ILE A 177 -5.20 -3.71 14.90
C ILE A 177 -3.85 -4.37 14.55
N GLY A 178 -2.90 -4.37 15.50
CA GLY A 178 -1.55 -4.86 15.26
C GLY A 178 -0.82 -4.07 14.17
N PRO A 179 0.31 -4.60 13.67
CA PRO A 179 1.05 -4.04 12.55
C PRO A 179 0.31 -4.29 11.23
N THR A 180 -0.83 -3.64 11.08
CA THR A 180 -1.59 -3.61 9.85
C THR A 180 -0.86 -2.71 8.86
N PRO A 181 -0.56 -3.21 7.65
CA PRO A 181 0.20 -2.44 6.69
C PRO A 181 -0.51 -1.16 6.22
N SER A 182 0.28 -0.21 5.73
CA SER A 182 -0.20 1.13 5.44
C SER A 182 -0.69 1.37 4.02
N VAL A 183 -1.55 2.37 3.87
CA VAL A 183 -2.00 2.96 2.61
C VAL A 183 -2.09 4.48 2.79
N GLY A 184 -1.62 5.24 1.80
CA GLY A 184 -1.73 6.71 1.79
C GLY A 184 -3.16 7.21 1.57
N GLY A 185 -3.39 8.50 1.78
CA GLY A 185 -4.67 9.19 1.51
C GLY A 185 -5.15 10.08 2.66
N MET A 186 -6.15 10.93 2.37
CA MET A 186 -6.76 11.83 3.35
C MET A 186 -7.80 11.15 4.24
N ILE A 187 -8.51 10.16 3.69
CA ILE A 187 -9.56 9.42 4.41
C ILE A 187 -8.93 8.30 5.26
N PRO A 188 -9.34 8.17 6.54
CA PRO A 188 -8.94 7.07 7.39
C PRO A 188 -9.21 5.71 6.74
N LYS A 189 -8.17 4.87 6.66
CA LYS A 189 -8.25 3.57 6.00
C LYS A 189 -7.43 2.50 6.70
N LEU A 190 -7.89 1.25 6.58
CA LEU A 190 -7.28 0.06 7.16
C LEU A 190 -7.18 -1.06 6.11
N LEU A 191 -6.10 -1.84 6.18
CA LEU A 191 -5.97 -3.07 5.41
C LEU A 191 -6.47 -4.25 6.24
N VAL A 192 -7.63 -4.77 5.89
CA VAL A 192 -8.30 -5.86 6.62
C VAL A 192 -8.84 -6.89 5.64
N ALA A 193 -9.33 -8.01 6.16
CA ALA A 193 -10.12 -8.96 5.40
C ALA A 193 -11.59 -8.91 5.83
N THR A 194 -12.52 -9.12 4.89
CA THR A 194 -13.97 -9.18 5.15
C THR A 194 -14.55 -10.49 4.62
N PRO A 195 -15.67 -11.00 5.16
CA PRO A 195 -16.39 -12.10 4.55
C PRO A 195 -16.64 -11.87 3.06
N ASN A 196 -16.42 -12.90 2.26
CA ASN A 196 -16.68 -12.86 0.82
C ASN A 196 -18.16 -13.09 0.51
N THR A 197 -19.03 -12.23 1.04
CA THR A 197 -20.49 -12.28 0.91
C THR A 197 -21.03 -10.94 0.42
N ASP A 198 -22.14 -10.92 -0.30
CA ASP A 198 -22.73 -9.63 -0.73
C ASP A 198 -23.30 -8.86 0.46
N ASP A 199 -23.93 -9.56 1.41
CA ASP A 199 -24.46 -8.99 2.65
C ASP A 199 -23.36 -8.93 3.73
N TRP A 200 -22.35 -8.08 3.52
CA TRP A 200 -21.31 -7.85 4.52
C TRP A 200 -21.87 -7.03 5.68
N ASP A 201 -21.77 -7.59 6.88
CA ASP A 201 -22.39 -7.03 8.08
C ASP A 201 -21.43 -6.19 8.91
N GLY A 202 -20.20 -5.90 8.47
CA GLY A 202 -19.18 -5.17 9.25
C GLY A 202 -18.18 -6.06 10.00
N ARG A 203 -18.24 -7.39 9.84
CA ARG A 203 -17.20 -8.31 10.36
C ARG A 203 -15.88 -8.11 9.63
N ILE A 204 -14.79 -8.06 10.38
CA ILE A 204 -13.44 -7.93 9.84
C ILE A 204 -12.50 -8.95 10.47
N ALA A 205 -11.42 -9.27 9.76
CA ALA A 205 -10.30 -10.09 10.21
C ALA A 205 -8.99 -9.41 9.76
N ALA A 206 -7.85 -9.86 10.25
CA ALA A 206 -6.57 -9.37 9.73
C ALA A 206 -6.42 -9.61 8.23
N SER A 207 -5.73 -8.71 7.54
CA SER A 207 -5.42 -8.90 6.12
C SER A 207 -4.62 -10.19 5.90
N GLY A 208 -4.93 -10.90 4.82
CA GLY A 208 -4.42 -12.20 4.41
C GLY A 208 -5.23 -13.40 4.96
N THR A 209 -6.23 -13.14 5.81
CA THR A 209 -7.18 -14.17 6.26
C THR A 209 -7.94 -14.75 5.05
N GLN A 210 -7.79 -16.05 4.81
CA GLN A 210 -8.46 -16.75 3.70
C GLN A 210 -9.85 -17.26 4.07
N ALA A 211 -10.02 -17.81 5.27
CA ALA A 211 -11.30 -18.32 5.74
C ALA A 211 -11.36 -18.38 7.28
N ILE A 212 -12.56 -18.20 7.83
CA ILE A 212 -12.87 -18.41 9.25
C ILE A 212 -14.09 -19.32 9.33
N LYS A 213 -13.98 -20.45 10.05
CA LYS A 213 -15.08 -21.43 10.23
C LYS A 213 -15.76 -21.81 8.90
N GLY A 214 -14.97 -22.00 7.83
CA GLY A 214 -15.46 -22.33 6.49
C GLY A 214 -16.05 -21.17 5.68
N THR A 215 -16.20 -19.97 6.28
CA THR A 215 -16.58 -18.76 5.54
C THR A 215 -15.35 -18.18 4.85
N PRO A 216 -15.35 -18.02 3.51
CA PRO A 216 -14.24 -17.40 2.79
C PRO A 216 -14.16 -15.90 3.08
N TYR A 217 -12.94 -15.36 3.11
CA TYR A 217 -12.64 -13.95 3.33
C TYR A 217 -11.86 -13.38 2.14
N ILE A 218 -11.98 -12.08 1.91
CA ILE A 218 -11.22 -11.34 0.92
C ILE A 218 -10.54 -10.13 1.55
N ASP A 219 -9.33 -9.83 1.10
CA ASP A 219 -8.62 -8.64 1.50
C ASP A 219 -9.27 -7.38 0.90
N VAL A 220 -9.39 -6.34 1.73
CA VAL A 220 -9.98 -5.05 1.37
C VAL A 220 -9.14 -3.89 1.90
N VAL A 221 -9.21 -2.77 1.20
CA VAL A 221 -8.95 -1.44 1.75
C VAL A 221 -10.28 -0.96 2.34
N MET A 222 -10.37 -0.92 3.67
CA MET A 222 -11.55 -0.42 4.36
C MET A 222 -11.38 1.06 4.64
N LYS A 223 -12.24 1.88 4.07
CA LYS A 223 -12.30 3.32 4.29
C LYS A 223 -13.42 3.64 5.27
N ILE A 224 -13.13 4.50 6.22
CA ILE A 224 -14.05 4.87 7.28
C ILE A 224 -14.34 6.35 7.15
N GLU A 225 -15.62 6.72 7.12
CA GLU A 225 -16.04 8.10 7.05
C GLU A 225 -15.58 8.87 8.31
N PRO A 226 -14.79 9.96 8.15
CA PRO A 226 -14.46 10.83 9.26
C PRO A 226 -15.61 11.81 9.54
N PRO A 227 -15.76 12.27 10.80
CA PRO A 227 -16.81 13.24 11.18
C PRO A 227 -16.80 14.53 10.34
N ASP A 228 -15.60 15.00 9.97
CA ASP A 228 -15.40 16.25 9.24
C ASP A 228 -15.71 16.16 7.73
N TYR A 229 -16.00 14.96 7.21
CA TYR A 229 -16.30 14.76 5.80
C TYR A 229 -17.46 13.77 5.59
N THR A 230 -18.65 14.17 6.07
CA THR A 230 -19.89 13.39 5.93
C THR A 230 -20.27 13.15 4.47
N GLY A 231 -20.69 11.92 4.15
CA GLY A 231 -21.14 11.52 2.82
C GLY A 231 -20.02 11.12 1.86
N ILE A 232 -18.76 11.06 2.32
CA ILE A 232 -17.62 10.71 1.47
C ILE A 232 -17.66 9.24 1.05
N VAL A 233 -18.19 8.36 1.91
CA VAL A 233 -18.35 6.93 1.59
C VAL A 233 -19.37 6.74 0.47
N GLU A 234 -20.51 7.42 0.54
CA GLU A 234 -21.54 7.40 -0.49
C GLU A 234 -21.06 8.03 -1.78
N LEU A 235 -20.34 9.16 -1.70
CA LEU A 235 -19.77 9.84 -2.86
C LEU A 235 -18.78 8.92 -3.59
N GLU A 236 -17.84 8.30 -2.88
CA GLU A 236 -16.88 7.41 -3.51
C GLU A 236 -17.55 6.17 -4.11
N SER A 237 -18.53 5.59 -3.42
CA SER A 237 -19.34 4.48 -3.95
C SER A 237 -20.04 4.88 -5.25
N LEU A 238 -20.67 6.06 -5.31
CA LEU A 238 -21.30 6.59 -6.52
C LEU A 238 -20.27 6.80 -7.64
N CYS A 239 -19.09 7.35 -7.33
CA CYS A 239 -18.01 7.54 -8.30
C CYS A 239 -17.54 6.20 -8.87
N LEU A 240 -17.34 5.16 -8.04
CA LEU A 240 -16.97 3.82 -8.50
C LEU A 240 -18.06 3.20 -9.39
N GLN A 241 -19.34 3.36 -9.04
CA GLN A 241 -20.46 2.90 -9.87
C GLN A 241 -20.49 3.61 -11.22
N TRP A 242 -20.30 4.93 -11.23
CA TRP A 242 -20.26 5.72 -12.45
C TRP A 242 -19.09 5.31 -13.34
N HIS A 243 -17.88 5.16 -12.78
CA HIS A 243 -16.70 4.69 -13.52
C HIS A 243 -16.94 3.30 -14.15
N ALA A 244 -17.56 2.37 -13.41
CA ALA A 244 -17.96 1.07 -13.97
C ALA A 244 -18.97 1.24 -15.12
N SER A 245 -19.97 2.12 -14.96
CA SER A 245 -21.02 2.34 -15.97
C SER A 245 -20.49 2.90 -17.30
N VAL A 246 -19.38 3.65 -17.26
CA VAL A 246 -18.69 4.17 -18.45
C VAL A 246 -17.56 3.26 -18.93
N GLY A 247 -17.45 2.05 -18.38
CA GLY A 247 -16.57 0.98 -18.87
C GLY A 247 -15.13 1.03 -18.35
N PHE A 248 -14.87 1.65 -17.20
CA PHE A 248 -13.59 1.45 -16.49
C PHE A 248 -13.62 0.13 -15.71
N SER A 249 -12.44 -0.49 -15.58
CA SER A 249 -12.25 -1.53 -14.58
C SER A 249 -12.24 -0.89 -13.19
N VAL A 250 -13.13 -1.34 -12.31
CA VAL A 250 -13.15 -0.94 -10.90
C VAL A 250 -13.04 -2.20 -10.01
N PRO A 251 -12.45 -2.12 -8.82
CA PRO A 251 -12.52 -3.21 -7.85
C PRO A 251 -13.96 -3.47 -7.42
N ARG A 252 -14.23 -4.69 -6.94
CA ARG A 252 -15.46 -4.94 -6.18
C ARG A 252 -15.44 -4.10 -4.91
N PHE A 253 -16.55 -3.46 -4.56
CA PHE A 253 -16.66 -2.71 -3.32
C PHE A 253 -18.03 -2.94 -2.68
N ARG A 254 -18.13 -2.68 -1.37
CA ARG A 254 -19.36 -2.77 -0.58
C ARG A 254 -19.38 -1.65 0.46
N THR A 255 -20.56 -1.13 0.74
CA THR A 255 -20.77 -0.19 1.84
C THR A 255 -21.59 -0.84 2.93
N THR A 256 -21.35 -0.46 4.18
CA THR A 256 -22.23 -0.77 5.31
C THR A 256 -22.09 0.34 6.35
N GLU A 257 -22.98 0.33 7.35
CA GLU A 257 -22.80 1.10 8.57
C GLU A 257 -22.45 0.14 9.71
N VAL A 258 -21.49 0.52 10.56
CA VAL A 258 -21.17 -0.21 11.79
C VAL A 258 -21.13 0.74 12.97
N ASP A 259 -21.99 0.54 13.97
CA ASP A 259 -22.07 1.38 15.17
C ASP A 259 -22.18 2.90 14.86
N GLY A 260 -22.94 3.23 13.80
CA GLY A 260 -23.12 4.60 13.31
C GLY A 260 -21.95 5.17 12.52
N LEU A 261 -21.00 4.34 12.09
CA LEU A 261 -19.90 4.73 11.20
C LEU A 261 -20.13 4.16 9.78
N PRO A 262 -20.34 5.00 8.77
CA PRO A 262 -20.32 4.59 7.37
C PRO A 262 -18.94 4.09 6.96
N VAL A 263 -18.91 2.95 6.26
CA VAL A 263 -17.66 2.35 5.79
C VAL A 263 -17.79 1.84 4.36
N LEU A 264 -16.70 1.97 3.61
CA LEU A 264 -16.53 1.44 2.26
C LEU A 264 -15.41 0.40 2.27
N ALA A 265 -15.73 -0.86 1.97
CA ALA A 265 -14.76 -1.93 1.79
C ALA A 265 -14.48 -2.14 0.30
N VAL A 266 -13.28 -1.76 -0.15
CA VAL A 266 -12.83 -1.91 -1.54
C VAL A 266 -11.93 -3.13 -1.64
N ALA A 267 -12.30 -4.12 -2.44
CA ALA A 267 -11.50 -5.34 -2.64
C ALA A 267 -10.13 -5.01 -3.22
N ARG A 268 -9.10 -5.63 -2.64
CA ARG A 268 -7.72 -5.49 -3.09
C ARG A 268 -7.52 -6.23 -4.40
N PHE A 269 -7.18 -5.48 -5.46
CA PHE A 269 -6.87 -6.03 -6.78
C PHE A 269 -5.38 -6.41 -6.95
N ASP A 270 -4.55 -6.12 -5.94
CA ASP A 270 -3.16 -6.56 -5.83
C ASP A 270 -3.00 -7.90 -5.11
N ARG A 271 -4.06 -8.71 -5.18
CA ARG A 271 -4.14 -10.08 -4.65
C ARG A 271 -4.79 -10.95 -5.71
N ASP A 272 -4.25 -12.14 -5.93
CA ASP A 272 -4.91 -13.14 -6.76
C ASP A 272 -6.05 -13.85 -5.99
N LYS A 273 -6.75 -14.76 -6.66
CA LYS A 273 -7.86 -15.53 -6.08
C LYS A 273 -7.48 -16.39 -4.87
N ASN A 274 -6.19 -16.65 -4.65
CA ASN A 274 -5.67 -17.43 -3.53
C ASN A 274 -5.04 -16.52 -2.44
N GLY A 275 -5.19 -15.20 -2.57
CA GLY A 275 -4.59 -14.22 -1.65
C GLY A 275 -3.08 -14.06 -1.82
N ILE A 276 -2.51 -14.53 -2.93
CA ILE A 276 -1.10 -14.31 -3.27
C ILE A 276 -0.96 -12.87 -3.78
N PRO A 277 0.03 -12.10 -3.30
CA PRO A 277 0.21 -10.72 -3.72
C PRO A 277 0.64 -10.63 -5.18
N ILE A 278 0.09 -9.62 -5.86
CA ILE A 278 0.47 -9.21 -7.21
C ILE A 278 1.28 -7.91 -7.07
N PRO A 279 2.38 -7.72 -7.83
CA PRO A 279 3.10 -6.46 -7.83
C PRO A 279 2.15 -5.30 -8.22
N LEU A 280 2.22 -4.20 -7.48
CA LEU A 280 1.42 -3.00 -7.70
C LEU A 280 2.24 -1.78 -7.32
N GLU A 281 2.45 -0.84 -8.22
CA GLU A 281 3.29 0.35 -8.00
C GLU A 281 2.62 1.63 -8.50
N SER A 282 2.59 2.69 -7.69
CA SER A 282 2.01 3.97 -8.09
C SER A 282 2.82 4.63 -9.20
N PHE A 283 2.17 5.45 -10.03
CA PHE A 283 2.87 6.24 -11.04
C PHE A 283 3.89 7.16 -10.36
N TYR A 284 3.57 7.67 -9.16
CA TYR A 284 4.50 8.48 -8.38
C TYR A 284 5.79 7.72 -8.09
N SER A 285 5.70 6.50 -7.55
CA SER A 285 6.89 5.69 -7.23
C SER A 285 7.74 5.41 -8.47
N VAL A 286 7.11 5.08 -9.60
CA VAL A 286 7.83 4.84 -10.87
C VAL A 286 8.52 6.12 -11.36
N MET A 287 7.80 7.24 -11.41
CA MET A 287 8.36 8.51 -11.87
C MET A 287 9.48 9.02 -10.97
N ALA A 288 9.28 9.02 -9.65
CA ALA A 288 10.29 9.45 -8.68
C ALA A 288 11.53 8.54 -8.68
N THR A 289 11.39 7.27 -9.07
CA THR A 289 12.54 6.38 -9.24
C THR A 289 13.34 6.75 -10.50
N GLY A 290 12.67 7.16 -11.57
CA GLY A 290 13.31 7.49 -12.85
C GLY A 290 13.73 8.96 -13.01
N ALA A 291 13.17 9.87 -12.22
CA ALA A 291 13.33 11.31 -12.36
C ALA A 291 13.48 12.01 -11.00
N ALA A 292 14.67 12.56 -10.74
CA ALA A 292 15.04 13.12 -9.43
C ALA A 292 14.32 14.43 -9.07
N ASP A 293 13.68 15.09 -10.04
CA ASP A 293 12.89 16.30 -9.83
C ASP A 293 11.42 16.02 -9.45
N ILE A 294 10.99 14.75 -9.51
CA ILE A 294 9.68 14.33 -9.01
C ILE A 294 9.79 14.06 -7.51
N THR A 295 9.41 15.04 -6.70
CA THR A 295 9.52 14.96 -5.23
C THR A 295 8.18 14.75 -4.51
N GLY A 296 7.06 14.93 -5.22
CA GLY A 296 5.70 14.75 -4.74
C GLY A 296 4.75 14.23 -5.80
N ALA A 297 3.58 13.74 -5.35
CA ALA A 297 2.57 13.12 -6.21
C ALA A 297 1.88 14.09 -7.19
N THR A 298 2.08 15.40 -7.02
CA THR A 298 1.53 16.48 -7.86
C THR A 298 2.59 17.21 -8.68
N ASP A 299 3.85 16.80 -8.63
CA ASP A 299 4.99 17.48 -9.28
C ASP A 299 5.08 17.16 -10.79
N THR A 300 3.94 17.10 -11.47
CA THR A 300 3.88 16.76 -12.90
C THR A 300 2.62 17.29 -13.54
N ASP A 301 2.62 17.35 -14.86
CA ASP A 301 1.44 17.57 -15.69
C ASP A 301 1.07 16.30 -16.49
N MET A 302 -0.03 16.38 -17.23
CA MET A 302 -0.53 15.30 -18.09
C MET A 302 0.42 14.97 -19.25
N GLU A 303 1.14 15.96 -19.78
CA GLU A 303 2.07 15.78 -20.90
C GLU A 303 3.24 14.90 -20.47
N ARG A 304 3.82 15.19 -19.31
CA ARG A 304 4.91 14.44 -18.72
C ARG A 304 4.50 13.02 -18.33
N VAL A 305 3.27 12.82 -17.84
CA VAL A 305 2.70 11.47 -17.64
C VAL A 305 2.61 10.71 -18.97
N GLY A 306 2.15 11.36 -20.04
CA GLY A 306 2.12 10.79 -21.38
C GLY A 306 3.51 10.40 -21.90
N GLY A 307 4.51 11.25 -21.66
CA GLY A 307 5.92 11.00 -21.98
C GLY A 307 6.49 9.81 -21.21
N MET A 308 6.21 9.70 -19.91
CA MET A 308 6.57 8.53 -19.10
C MET A 308 5.97 7.26 -19.70
N LEU A 309 4.65 7.24 -19.96
CA LEU A 309 3.98 6.07 -20.54
C LEU A 309 4.63 5.64 -21.85
N ALA A 310 4.98 6.59 -22.73
CA ALA A 310 5.64 6.31 -24.00
C ALA A 310 7.07 5.71 -23.84
N ALA A 311 7.76 5.99 -22.74
CA ALA A 311 9.09 5.47 -22.46
C ALA A 311 9.07 4.08 -21.78
N LEU A 312 8.01 3.73 -21.06
CA LEU A 312 7.91 2.48 -20.29
C LEU A 312 8.18 1.19 -21.10
N PRO A 313 7.74 1.05 -22.37
CA PRO A 313 8.02 -0.15 -23.17
C PRO A 313 9.51 -0.50 -23.34
N GLN A 314 10.43 0.42 -23.01
CA GLN A 314 11.87 0.16 -23.03
C GLN A 314 12.34 -0.75 -21.89
N VAL A 315 11.56 -0.86 -20.81
CA VAL A 315 11.95 -1.54 -19.57
C VAL A 315 10.88 -2.52 -19.06
N ILE A 316 9.63 -2.38 -19.50
CA ILE A 316 8.52 -3.26 -19.15
C ILE A 316 7.69 -3.62 -20.38
N ASN A 317 7.09 -4.80 -20.37
CA ASN A 317 6.08 -5.24 -21.31
C ASN A 317 4.70 -4.72 -20.85
N ILE A 318 4.18 -3.75 -21.59
CA ILE A 318 2.88 -3.10 -21.37
C ILE A 318 2.23 -2.84 -22.73
N ASP A 319 0.91 -3.02 -22.82
CA ASP A 319 0.14 -2.51 -23.97
C ASP A 319 0.08 -0.98 -23.89
N LEU A 320 1.03 -0.33 -24.56
CA LEU A 320 1.16 1.13 -24.56
C LEU A 320 -0.14 1.81 -24.99
N LYS A 321 -0.80 1.29 -26.03
CA LYS A 321 -2.00 1.94 -26.58
C LYS A 321 -3.16 1.84 -25.60
N ALA A 322 -3.36 0.67 -25.00
CA ALA A 322 -4.37 0.48 -23.97
C ALA A 322 -4.09 1.37 -22.75
N ALA A 323 -2.84 1.41 -22.27
CA ALA A 323 -2.45 2.21 -21.13
C ALA A 323 -2.67 3.73 -21.36
N GLN A 324 -2.28 4.25 -22.53
CA GLN A 324 -2.50 5.66 -22.88
C GLN A 324 -3.99 6.00 -22.98
N VAL A 325 -4.79 5.13 -23.59
CA VAL A 325 -6.25 5.32 -23.70
C VAL A 325 -6.89 5.30 -22.32
N ASP A 326 -6.53 4.35 -21.45
CA ASP A 326 -7.09 4.25 -20.11
C ASP A 326 -6.75 5.48 -19.26
N VAL A 327 -5.48 5.89 -19.22
CA VAL A 327 -5.04 7.07 -18.46
C VAL A 327 -5.67 8.36 -19.00
N TYR A 328 -5.73 8.54 -20.31
CA TYR A 328 -6.39 9.70 -20.92
C TYR A 328 -7.88 9.75 -20.56
N ARG A 329 -8.57 8.60 -20.63
CA ARG A 329 -9.99 8.52 -20.23
C ARG A 329 -10.18 8.89 -18.75
N ARG A 330 -9.26 8.51 -17.86
CA ARG A 330 -9.32 8.90 -16.43
C ARG A 330 -9.17 10.42 -16.24
N PHE A 331 -8.29 11.08 -16.99
CA PHE A 331 -8.20 12.54 -16.96
C PHE A 331 -9.49 13.20 -17.46
N CYS A 332 -10.08 12.71 -18.56
CA CYS A 332 -11.38 13.21 -19.01
C CYS A 332 -12.48 12.98 -17.96
N ALA A 333 -12.51 11.80 -17.34
CA ALA A 333 -13.45 11.48 -16.28
C ALA A 333 -13.31 12.45 -15.09
N ALA A 334 -12.08 12.67 -14.61
CA ALA A 334 -11.82 13.60 -13.50
C ALA A 334 -12.27 15.04 -13.82
N ILE A 335 -12.07 15.51 -15.06
CA ILE A 335 -12.56 16.83 -15.50
C ILE A 335 -14.10 16.88 -15.51
N LEU A 336 -14.75 15.83 -16.03
CA LEU A 336 -16.21 15.77 -16.15
C LEU A 336 -16.92 15.62 -14.80
N THR A 337 -16.31 14.93 -13.84
CA THR A 337 -16.87 14.73 -12.49
C THR A 337 -16.42 15.81 -11.51
N GLY A 338 -15.42 16.63 -11.87
CA GLY A 338 -14.82 17.60 -10.97
C GLY A 338 -13.90 16.98 -9.91
N ASN A 339 -13.37 15.77 -10.14
CA ASN A 339 -12.36 15.19 -9.26
C ASN A 339 -11.04 15.97 -9.40
N GLY A 340 -10.77 16.84 -8.42
CA GLY A 340 -9.54 17.63 -8.31
C GLY A 340 -8.34 16.91 -7.68
N ASP A 341 -8.49 15.64 -7.28
CA ASP A 341 -7.49 14.86 -6.52
C ASP A 341 -6.91 13.67 -7.32
N LEU A 342 -7.04 13.67 -8.66
CA LEU A 342 -6.39 12.67 -9.51
C LEU A 342 -4.87 12.94 -9.63
N HIS A 343 -4.13 12.62 -8.58
CA HIS A 343 -2.67 12.75 -8.50
C HIS A 343 -1.96 11.40 -8.78
N LEU A 344 -0.62 11.40 -8.88
CA LEU A 344 0.18 10.22 -9.26
C LEU A 344 0.10 9.01 -8.31
N GLU A 345 -0.39 9.18 -7.08
CA GLU A 345 -0.67 8.07 -6.15
C GLU A 345 -2.02 7.39 -6.42
N ASN A 346 -2.93 8.04 -7.16
CA ASN A 346 -4.25 7.51 -7.56
C ASN A 346 -4.22 6.83 -8.95
N LEU A 347 -3.00 6.64 -9.48
CA LEU A 347 -2.71 5.87 -10.67
C LEU A 347 -1.63 4.86 -10.32
N SER A 348 -1.79 3.61 -10.75
CA SER A 348 -0.82 2.56 -10.48
C SER A 348 -0.67 1.60 -11.65
N PHE A 349 0.47 0.93 -11.71
CA PHE A 349 0.72 -0.24 -12.54
C PHE A 349 0.54 -1.51 -11.72
N LEU A 350 -0.30 -2.43 -12.21
CA LEU A 350 -0.51 -3.76 -11.69
C LEU A 350 0.26 -4.77 -12.54
N GLY A 351 0.95 -5.72 -11.91
CA GLY A 351 1.81 -6.69 -12.58
C GLY A 351 3.29 -6.34 -12.50
N GLY A 352 4.14 -7.30 -12.89
CA GLY A 352 5.58 -7.12 -12.97
C GLY A 352 6.02 -6.64 -14.35
N PRO A 353 7.34 -6.51 -14.58
CA PRO A 353 7.88 -6.07 -15.87
C PRO A 353 7.37 -6.85 -17.07
N ASP A 354 7.04 -8.13 -16.93
CA ASP A 354 6.62 -8.97 -18.07
C ASP A 354 5.13 -8.84 -18.42
N ASN A 355 4.31 -8.25 -17.55
CA ASN A 355 2.86 -8.24 -17.68
C ASN A 355 2.21 -7.01 -17.04
N ALA A 356 2.87 -5.86 -17.10
CA ALA A 356 2.39 -4.64 -16.48
C ALA A 356 1.15 -4.11 -17.22
N GLN A 357 0.19 -3.60 -16.46
CA GLN A 357 -1.00 -2.91 -16.97
C GLN A 357 -1.39 -1.78 -16.02
N VAL A 358 -2.18 -0.83 -16.51
CA VAL A 358 -2.79 0.18 -15.62
C VAL A 358 -3.77 -0.53 -14.69
N ALA A 359 -3.61 -0.32 -13.38
CA ALA A 359 -4.46 -0.92 -12.35
C ALA A 359 -5.90 -0.42 -12.46
N PRO A 360 -6.92 -1.13 -11.93
CA PRO A 360 -8.30 -0.63 -11.83
C PRO A 360 -8.39 0.80 -11.25
N VAL A 361 -9.48 1.52 -11.53
CA VAL A 361 -9.75 2.81 -10.91
C VAL A 361 -10.01 2.62 -9.41
N TYR A 362 -9.32 3.40 -8.58
CA TYR A 362 -9.50 3.48 -7.13
C TYR A 362 -9.32 4.93 -6.68
N ASP A 363 -9.88 5.27 -5.52
CA ASP A 363 -9.94 6.63 -4.97
C ASP A 363 -10.45 7.68 -6.03
N PRO A 364 -11.59 7.42 -6.74
CA PRO A 364 -12.06 8.25 -7.85
C PRO A 364 -12.83 9.52 -7.50
#